data_AF-A0A353F3T6-F1
#
_entry.id   AF-A0A353F3T6-F1
#
_cell.length_a   1.000
_cell.length_b   1.000
_cell.length_c   1.000
_cell.angle_alpha   90.00
_cell.angle_beta   90.00
_cell.angle_gamma   90.00
#
_symmetry.space_group_name_H-M   'P 1'
#
loop_
_entity.id
_entity.type
_entity.pdbx_description
1 polymer ?
#
loop_
_entity_poly.entity_id
_entity_poly.type
_entity_poly.pdbx_seq_one_letter_code
_entity_poly.pdbx_strand_id
1 'polypeptide(L)'
;YSQGEISLDYAAHAACRSCGSPGGGCQFLGTAATAQVVAEALGLSLPHSALAPSGTEIWKDMARRSALAMLDLEKNGLTTADILSEK
;
A
#
# COMPACT_ATOMS: atom_id res chain seq x y z
N TYR A 1 27.86 12.49 4.12
CA TYR A 1 28.10 11.65 5.31
C TYR A 1 29.30 10.76 5.04
N SER A 2 29.18 9.64 4.32
CA SER A 2 30.35 8.79 3.97
C SER A 2 31.27 9.37 2.90
N GLN A 3 30.73 10.21 2.00
CA GLN A 3 31.48 10.94 0.96
C GLN A 3 31.74 12.41 1.35
N GLY A 4 31.54 12.80 2.61
CA GLY A 4 31.75 14.20 3.06
C GLY A 4 30.68 15.23 2.67
N GLU A 5 29.75 14.90 1.75
CA GLU A 5 28.75 15.86 1.22
C GLU A 5 27.70 16.41 2.23
N ILE A 6 27.49 15.70 3.35
CA ILE A 6 26.53 16.08 4.41
C ILE A 6 27.05 15.61 5.77
N SER A 7 26.65 16.26 6.87
CA SER A 7 26.98 15.79 8.23
C SER A 7 26.21 14.52 8.60
N LEU A 8 26.72 13.76 9.58
CA LEU A 8 26.02 12.60 10.15
C LEU A 8 24.69 13.00 10.78
N ASP A 9 24.72 14.07 11.57
CA ASP A 9 23.58 14.61 12.29
C ASP A 9 22.44 14.99 11.33
N TYR A 10 22.77 15.69 10.24
CA TYR A 10 21.81 16.03 9.20
C TYR A 10 21.20 14.77 8.55
N ALA A 11 22.02 13.78 8.21
CA ALA A 11 21.56 12.53 7.62
C ALA A 11 20.59 11.78 8.55
N ALA A 12 20.88 11.72 9.85
CA ALA A 12 20.02 11.08 10.84
C ALA A 12 18.68 11.80 10.99
N HIS A 13 18.68 13.13 11.05
CA HIS A 13 17.47 13.93 11.13
C HIS A 13 16.59 13.81 9.88
N ALA A 14 17.19 13.82 8.69
CA ALA A 14 16.46 13.62 7.44
C ALA A 14 15.83 12.22 7.36
N ALA A 15 16.56 11.18 7.76
CA ALA A 15 16.05 9.81 7.80
C ALA A 15 14.87 9.67 8.77
N CYS A 16 14.97 10.23 9.98
CA CYS A 16 13.90 10.21 10.96
C CYS A 16 12.60 10.86 10.45
N ARG A 17 12.72 11.96 9.71
CA ARG A 17 11.57 12.69 9.13
C ARG A 17 11.04 12.10 7.83
N SER A 18 11.69 11.06 7.30
CA SER A 18 11.28 10.44 6.03
C SER A 18 9.98 9.66 6.15
N CYS A 19 9.66 9.13 7.33
CA CYS A 19 8.41 8.42 7.61
C CYS A 19 7.29 9.43 7.95
N GLY A 20 6.38 9.66 7.00
CA GLY A 20 5.33 10.70 7.14
C GLY A 20 4.12 10.30 7.99
N SER A 21 3.74 9.01 7.99
CA SER A 21 2.62 8.51 8.81
C SER A 21 2.83 7.02 9.16
N PRO A 22 2.21 6.52 10.25
CA PRO A 22 2.31 5.11 10.62
C PRO A 22 1.40 4.23 9.74
N GLY A 23 1.69 2.94 9.71
CA GLY A 23 0.83 1.91 9.10
C GLY A 23 0.92 1.79 7.57
N GLY A 24 1.57 2.72 6.89
CA GLY A 24 1.85 2.65 5.45
C GLY A 24 3.16 1.97 5.09
N GLY A 25 3.37 1.77 3.79
CA GLY A 25 4.66 1.39 3.22
C GLY A 25 5.57 2.59 2.96
N CYS A 26 6.77 2.34 2.41
CA CYS A 26 7.67 3.40 1.97
C CYS A 26 6.97 4.33 0.95
N GLN A 27 7.18 5.65 1.04
CA GLN A 27 6.52 6.64 0.16
C GLN A 27 6.95 6.59 -1.31
N PHE A 28 7.96 5.82 -1.66
CA PHE A 28 8.46 5.65 -3.02
C PHE A 28 8.04 4.29 -3.58
N LEU A 29 8.19 4.10 -4.90
CA LEU A 29 7.93 2.84 -5.60
C LEU A 29 8.99 1.78 -5.29
N GLY A 30 9.10 1.40 -4.02
CA GLY A 30 9.79 0.20 -3.57
C GLY A 30 8.83 -0.99 -3.52
N THR A 31 9.29 -2.11 -2.97
CA THR A 31 8.56 -3.38 -2.98
C THR A 31 7.13 -3.28 -2.46
N ALA A 32 6.88 -2.56 -1.36
CA ALA A 32 5.54 -2.41 -0.79
C ALA A 32 4.58 -1.71 -1.76
N ALA A 33 4.98 -0.59 -2.33
CA ALA A 33 4.18 0.17 -3.27
C ALA A 33 3.98 -0.58 -4.59
N THR A 34 5.02 -1.25 -5.10
CA THR A 34 4.91 -2.11 -6.30
C THR A 34 3.95 -3.27 -6.06
N ALA A 35 4.03 -3.96 -4.93
CA ALA A 35 3.14 -5.08 -4.62
C ALA A 35 1.68 -4.64 -4.51
N GLN A 36 1.41 -3.45 -3.95
CA GLN A 36 0.05 -2.89 -3.92
C GLN A 36 -0.49 -2.65 -5.33
N VAL A 37 0.30 -2.04 -6.21
CA VAL A 37 -0.10 -1.78 -7.61
C VAL A 37 -0.33 -3.09 -8.37
N VAL A 38 0.54 -4.09 -8.18
CA VAL A 38 0.37 -5.42 -8.78
C VAL A 38 -0.89 -6.11 -8.26
N ALA A 39 -1.17 -6.06 -6.96
CA ALA A 39 -2.39 -6.63 -6.38
C ALA A 39 -3.67 -5.99 -6.96
N GLU A 40 -3.66 -4.66 -7.15
CA GLU A 40 -4.78 -3.95 -7.79
C GLU A 40 -4.93 -4.36 -9.26
N ALA A 41 -3.82 -4.45 -10.01
CA ALA A 41 -3.82 -4.88 -11.41
C ALA A 41 -4.31 -6.33 -11.59
N LEU A 42 -4.00 -7.21 -10.65
CA LEU A 42 -4.47 -8.60 -10.63
C LEU A 42 -5.94 -8.74 -10.16
N GLY A 43 -6.59 -7.65 -9.77
CA GLY A 43 -7.96 -7.68 -9.24
C GLY A 43 -8.07 -8.21 -7.81
N LEU A 44 -6.95 -8.37 -7.10
CA LEU A 44 -6.91 -8.87 -5.71
C LEU A 44 -7.21 -7.78 -4.68
N SER A 45 -7.06 -6.51 -5.06
CA SER A 45 -7.45 -5.37 -4.24
C SER A 45 -8.41 -4.47 -5.00
N LEU A 46 -9.19 -3.68 -4.24
CA LEU A 46 -10.15 -2.77 -4.83
C LEU A 46 -9.44 -1.68 -5.67
N PRO A 47 -10.06 -1.18 -6.75
CA PRO A 47 -9.53 -0.05 -7.50
C PRO A 47 -9.28 1.16 -6.60
N HIS A 48 -8.17 1.87 -6.82
CA HIS A 48 -7.68 2.99 -6.03
C HIS A 48 -7.33 2.67 -4.56
N SER A 49 -7.18 1.38 -4.23
CA SER A 49 -6.68 0.98 -2.90
C SER A 49 -5.16 1.07 -2.82
N ALA A 50 -4.46 0.83 -3.93
CA ALA A 50 -3.02 0.95 -4.01
C ALA A 50 -2.59 2.41 -3.79
N LEU A 51 -1.51 2.59 -3.03
CA LEU A 51 -0.90 3.89 -2.74
C LEU A 51 -1.81 4.87 -1.98
N ALA A 52 -2.96 4.42 -1.46
CA ALA A 52 -3.79 5.22 -0.57
C ALA A 52 -2.97 5.62 0.67
N PRO A 53 -2.84 6.93 0.97
CA PRO A 53 -1.95 7.40 2.02
C PRO A 53 -2.47 6.98 3.41
N SER A 54 -1.64 6.23 4.15
CA SER A 54 -1.97 5.83 5.51
C SER A 54 -2.17 7.04 6.43
N GLY A 55 -3.06 6.89 7.41
CA GLY A 55 -3.42 7.97 8.33
C GLY A 55 -4.42 8.99 7.78
N THR A 56 -4.92 8.80 6.56
CA THR A 56 -5.96 9.65 5.96
C THR A 56 -7.33 8.95 5.96
N GLU A 57 -8.40 9.72 5.76
CA GLU A 57 -9.77 9.17 5.76
C GLU A 57 -10.04 8.21 4.59
N ILE A 58 -9.39 8.42 3.44
CA ILE A 58 -9.54 7.48 2.31
C ILE A 58 -9.04 6.08 2.68
N TRP A 59 -8.01 5.97 3.52
CA TRP A 59 -7.49 4.68 3.96
C TRP A 59 -8.51 3.90 4.82
N LYS A 60 -9.24 4.60 5.69
CA LYS A 60 -10.32 4.01 6.49
C LYS A 60 -11.53 3.63 5.64
N ASP A 61 -11.90 4.48 4.69
CA ASP A 61 -12.99 4.18 3.77
C ASP A 61 -12.66 2.97 2.88
N MET A 62 -11.42 2.86 2.40
CA MET A 62 -10.96 1.67 1.68
C MET A 62 -11.04 0.41 2.53
N ALA A 63 -10.66 0.45 3.81
CA ALA A 63 -10.80 -0.69 4.72
C ALA A 63 -12.27 -1.15 4.84
N ARG A 64 -13.21 -0.20 4.98
CA ARG A 64 -14.65 -0.50 5.02
C ARG A 64 -15.13 -1.11 3.72
N ARG A 65 -14.74 -0.55 2.57
CA ARG A 65 -15.12 -1.08 1.24
C ARG A 65 -14.56 -2.48 1.01
N SER A 66 -13.32 -2.75 1.41
CA SER A 66 -12.70 -4.07 1.31
C SER A 66 -13.47 -5.12 2.12
N ALA A 67 -13.96 -4.75 3.32
CA ALA A 67 -14.80 -5.64 4.12
C ALA A 67 -16.13 -5.97 3.41
N LEU A 68 -16.78 -4.98 2.81
CA LEU A 68 -18.01 -5.19 2.03
C LEU A 68 -17.77 -6.09 0.81
N ALA A 69 -16.68 -5.85 0.07
CA ALA A 69 -16.32 -6.67 -1.07
C ALA A 69 -16.05 -8.13 -0.66
N MET A 70 -15.41 -8.35 0.50
CA MET A 70 -15.18 -9.70 1.02
C MET A 70 -16.49 -10.44 1.35
N LEU A 71 -17.47 -9.76 1.94
CA LEU A 71 -18.80 -10.33 2.19
C LEU A 71 -19.53 -10.67 0.89
N ASP A 72 -19.39 -9.83 -0.14
CA ASP A 72 -19.96 -10.11 -1.46
C ASP A 72 -19.26 -11.32 -2.12
N LEU A 73 -17.94 -11.45 -2.02
CA LEU A 73 -17.22 -12.63 -2.52
C LEU A 73 -17.70 -13.90 -1.82
N GLU A 74 -17.81 -13.89 -0.48
CA GLU A 74 -18.31 -15.01 0.30
C GLU A 74 -19.73 -15.41 -0.13
N LYS A 75 -20.64 -14.43 -0.23
CA LYS A 75 -22.02 -14.67 -0.64
C LYS A 75 -22.14 -15.30 -2.03
N ASN A 76 -21.22 -14.95 -2.94
CA ASN A 76 -21.19 -15.48 -4.30
C ASN A 76 -20.33 -16.75 -4.43
N GLY A 77 -19.73 -17.24 -3.34
CA GLY A 77 -18.84 -18.41 -3.37
C GLY A 77 -17.59 -18.21 -4.23
N LEU A 78 -17.14 -16.95 -4.40
CA LEU A 78 -15.97 -16.61 -5.20
C LEU A 78 -14.69 -16.74 -4.37
N THR A 79 -13.68 -17.34 -4.99
CA THR A 79 -12.36 -17.56 -4.39
C THR A 79 -11.28 -16.82 -5.15
N THR A 80 -10.07 -16.77 -4.59
CA THR A 80 -8.92 -16.18 -5.28
C THR A 80 -8.61 -16.86 -6.62
N ALA A 81 -8.89 -18.15 -6.77
CA ALA A 81 -8.68 -18.89 -8.02
C ALA A 81 -9.64 -18.44 -9.14
N ASP A 82 -10.79 -17.86 -8.78
CA ASP A 82 -11.74 -17.29 -9.75
C ASP A 82 -11.28 -15.90 -10.24
N ILE A 83 -10.41 -15.23 -9.46
CA ILE A 83 -9.85 -13.91 -9.78
C ILE A 83 -8.54 -14.05 -10.56
N LEU A 84 -7.63 -14.90 -10.08
CA LEU A 84 -6.32 -15.10 -10.69
C LEU A 84 -6.43 -16.04 -11.88
N SER A 85 -6.19 -15.51 -13.08
CA SER A 85 -6.17 -16.27 -14.33
C SER A 85 -4.95 -15.89 -15.18
N GLU A 86 -4.56 -16.76 -16.11
CA GLU A 86 -3.43 -16.53 -17.03
C GLU A 86 -3.77 -15.60 -18.23
N LYS A 87 -4.96 -14.98 -18.22
CA LYS A 87 -5.42 -14.13 -19.32
C LYS A 87 -4.52 -12.92 -19.57
#